data_AF-A0A5M9N1A1-F1
#
_entry.id   AF-A0A5M9N1A1-F1
#
_cell.length_a   1.000
_cell.length_b   1.000
_cell.length_c   1.000
_cell.angle_alpha   90.00
_cell.angle_beta   90.00
_cell.angle_gamma   90.00
#
_symmetry.space_group_name_H-M   'P 1'
#
loop_
_entity.id
_entity.type
_entity.pdbx_description
1 polymer ?
#
loop_
_entity_poly.entity_id
_entity_poly.type
_entity_poly.pdbx_seq_one_letter_code
_entity_poly.pdbx_strand_id
1 'polypeptide(L)' 'MTDEKVQNYVNGVIEKVKARNSNEPEFLQTVEEVLGSIGPVFEKHPEYMEQNLLERFCEPER' A
#
# COMPACT_ATOMS: atom_id res chain seq x y z
N MET A 1 15.49 8.06 5.56
CA MET A 1 15.30 7.85 4.12
C MET A 1 14.75 6.45 4.01
N THR A 2 13.54 6.30 3.48
CA THR A 2 12.88 5.00 3.41
C THR A 2 13.60 4.10 2.42
N ASP A 3 13.74 2.81 2.71
CA ASP A 3 14.35 1.80 1.84
C ASP A 3 13.66 1.78 0.47
N GLU A 4 14.45 1.82 -0.60
CA GLU A 4 13.97 1.90 -1.97
C GLU A 4 13.06 0.72 -2.33
N LYS A 5 13.34 -0.48 -1.80
CA LYS A 5 12.52 -1.67 -2.02
C LYS A 5 11.14 -1.51 -1.41
N VAL A 6 11.06 -0.97 -0.19
CA VAL A 6 9.78 -0.71 0.49
C VAL A 6 8.98 0.32 -0.28
N GLN A 7 9.63 1.38 -0.75
CA GLN A 7 8.91 2.44 -1.46
C GLN A 7 8.41 2.02 -2.83
N ASN A 8 9.17 1.17 -3.54
CA ASN A 8 8.70 0.54 -4.76
C ASN A 8 7.53 -0.43 -4.50
N TYR A 9 7.56 -1.19 -3.40
CA TYR A 9 6.45 -2.06 -3.02
C TYR A 9 5.17 -1.26 -2.74
N VAL A 10 5.25 -0.24 -1.87
CA VAL A 10 4.12 0.61 -1.49
C VAL A 10 3.50 1.29 -2.72
N ASN A 11 4.33 1.92 -3.56
CA ASN A 11 3.86 2.57 -4.78
C ASN A 11 3.21 1.56 -5.74
N GLY A 12 3.78 0.36 -5.85
CA GLY A 12 3.19 -0.72 -6.66
C GLY A 12 1.80 -1.14 -6.19
N VAL A 13 1.55 -1.15 -4.87
CA VAL A 13 0.23 -1.44 -4.30
C VAL A 13 -0.74 -0.29 -4.58
N ILE A 14 -0.33 0.96 -4.34
CA ILE A 14 -1.17 2.14 -4.61
C ILE A 14 -1.67 2.15 -6.06
N GLU A 15 -0.79 1.92 -7.03
CA GLU A 15 -1.16 1.92 -8.45
C GLU A 15 -2.14 0.78 -8.81
N LYS A 16 -1.99 -0.40 -8.19
CA LYS A 16 -2.94 -1.51 -8.35
C LYS A 16 -4.32 -1.15 -7.80
N VAL A 17 -4.38 -0.49 -6.64
CA VAL A 17 -5.64 -0.07 -6.01
C VAL A 17 -6.33 1.01 -6.85
N LYS A 18 -5.58 2.01 -7.33
CA LYS A 18 -6.10 3.03 -8.28
C LYS A 18 -6.71 2.43 -9.53
N ALA A 19 -6.05 1.43 -10.11
CA ALA A 19 -6.55 0.78 -11.32
C ALA A 19 -7.87 0.03 -11.08
N ARG A 20 -8.10 -0.48 -9.87
CA ARG A 20 -9.33 -1.21 -9.50
C ARG A 20 -10.48 -0.30 -9.06
N ASN A 21 -10.16 0.81 -8.40
CA ASN A 21 -11.13 1.68 -7.71
C ASN A 21 -11.10 3.13 -8.25
N SER A 22 -10.87 3.30 -9.55
CA SER A 22 -10.66 4.61 -10.20
C SER A 22 -11.77 5.64 -10.01
N ASN A 23 -12.99 5.20 -9.66
CA ASN A 23 -14.15 6.06 -9.45
C ASN A 23 -14.38 6.44 -7.97
N GLU A 24 -13.44 6.10 -7.07
CA GLU A 24 -13.58 6.31 -5.62
C GLU A 24 -12.48 7.26 -5.10
N PRO A 25 -12.53 8.57 -5.41
CA PRO A 25 -11.42 9.49 -5.15
C PRO A 25 -11.09 9.64 -3.66
N GLU A 26 -12.09 9.63 -2.77
CA GLU A 26 -11.87 9.72 -1.32
C GLU A 26 -11.18 8.46 -0.78
N PHE A 27 -11.52 7.29 -1.32
CA PHE A 27 -10.85 6.04 -0.98
C PHE A 27 -9.40 6.06 -1.47
N LEU A 28 -9.16 6.44 -2.73
CA LEU A 28 -7.82 6.52 -3.30
C LEU A 28 -6.92 7.51 -2.56
N GLN A 29 -7.45 8.69 -2.19
CA GLN A 29 -6.73 9.65 -1.36
C GLN A 29 -6.32 9.02 -0.01
N THR A 30 -7.26 8.37 0.67
CA THR A 30 -7.00 7.74 1.97
C THR A 30 -5.93 6.64 1.84
N VAL A 31 -5.98 5.83 0.79
CA VAL A 31 -4.99 4.79 0.51
C VAL A 31 -3.61 5.41 0.29
N GLU A 32 -3.48 6.47 -0.51
CA GLU A 32 -2.20 7.15 -0.72
C GLU A 32 -1.61 7.73 0.57
N GLU A 33 -2.43 8.43 1.38
CA GLU A 33 -2.00 9.05 2.63
C GLU A 33 -1.54 8.00 3.65
N VAL A 34 -2.34 6.95 3.85
CA VAL A 34 -2.06 5.90 4.85
C VAL A 34 -0.87 5.06 4.40
N LEU A 35 -0.89 4.52 3.18
CA LEU A 35 0.19 3.65 2.70
C LEU A 35 1.50 4.42 2.53
N GLY A 36 1.46 5.69 2.15
CA GLY A 36 2.64 6.55 2.10
C GLY A 36 3.33 6.75 3.46
N SER A 37 2.58 6.66 4.56
CA SER A 37 3.09 6.84 5.92
C SER A 37 3.63 5.56 6.57
N ILE A 38 3.21 4.37 6.10
CA ILE A 38 3.48 3.09 6.78
C ILE A 38 4.82 2.44 6.41
N GLY A 39 5.55 2.99 5.42
CA GLY A 39 6.85 2.50 4.96
C GLY A 39 7.82 2.06 6.07
N PRO A 40 8.05 2.86 7.14
CA PRO A 40 8.96 2.48 8.23
C PRO A 40 8.61 1.18 8.98
N VAL A 41 7.34 0.75 8.94
CA VAL A 41 6.92 -0.54 9.50
C VAL A 41 7.39 -1.69 8.61
N PHE A 42 7.28 -1.53 7.30
CA PHE A 42 7.69 -2.53 6.30
C PHE A 42 9.21 -2.64 6.17
N GLU A 43 9.96 -1.61 6.53
CA GLU A 43 11.41 -1.69 6.71
C GLU A 43 11.81 -2.59 7.88
N LYS A 44 11.08 -2.47 9.00
CA LYS A 44 11.33 -3.27 10.20
C LYS A 44 10.80 -4.70 10.07
N HIS A 45 9.77 -4.88 9.24
CA HIS A 45 9.06 -6.13 9.03
C HIS A 45 8.92 -6.44 7.53
N PRO A 46 10.04 -6.78 6.84
CA PRO A 46 10.01 -7.08 5.42
C PRO A 46 9.14 -8.31 5.07
N GLU A 47 8.91 -9.22 6.03
CA GLU A 47 8.03 -10.39 5.89
C GLU A 47 6.58 -10.02 5.53
N TYR A 48 6.12 -8.81 5.86
CA TYR A 48 4.79 -8.32 5.50
C TYR A 48 4.62 -8.07 4.00
N MET A 49 5.72 -7.75 3.30
CA MET A 49 5.71 -7.65 1.85
C MET A 49 5.57 -9.04 1.21
N GLU A 50 6.22 -10.06 1.79
CA GLU A 50 6.15 -11.45 1.31
C GLU A 50 4.73 -12.04 1.48
N GLN A 51 4.02 -11.62 2.53
CA GLN A 51 2.62 -12.00 2.79
C GLN A 51 1.60 -11.13 2.03
N ASN A 52 2.07 -10.15 1.27
CA ASN A 52 1.27 -9.22 0.49
C ASN A 52 0.16 -8.51 1.30
N LEU A 53 0.50 -8.06 2.52
CA LEU A 53 -0.49 -7.55 3.48
C LEU A 53 -1.17 -6.25 3.02
N LEU A 54 -0.46 -5.32 2.38
CA LEU A 54 -1.07 -4.05 1.97
C LEU A 54 -2.16 -4.24 0.92
N GLU A 55 -1.95 -5.13 -0.05
CA GLU A 55 -3.00 -5.45 -1.03
C GLU A 55 -4.22 -6.05 -0.34
N ARG A 56 -4.02 -6.93 0.64
CA ARG A 56 -5.11 -7.54 1.40
C ARG A 56 -5.89 -6.53 2.23
N PHE A 57 -5.23 -5.52 2.81
CA PHE A 57 -5.90 -4.47 3.58
C PHE A 57 -6.72 -3.52 2.70
N CYS A 58 -6.30 -3.32 1.46
CA CYS A 58 -7.05 -2.51 0.50
C CYS A 58 -8.24 -3.25 -0.13
N GLU A 59 -8.34 -4.57 0.07
CA GLU A 59 -9.46 -5.39 -0.40
C GLU A 59 -10.50 -5.56 0.73
N PRO A 60 -11.77 -5.21 0.52
CA PRO A 60 -12.78 -5.33 1.56
C PRO A 60 -13.08 -6.81 1.89
N GLU A 61 -13.01 -7.17 3.17
CA GLU A 61 -13.44 -8.48 3.68
C GLU A 61 -14.97 -8.62 3.51
N ARG A 62 -15.42 -9.61 2.76
CA ARG A 62 -16.84 -9.96 2.57
C ARG A 62 -17.16 -11.32 3.14
#